data_AF-A0A520HMD6-F1
#
_entry.id   AF-A0A520HMD6-F1
#
_cell.length_a   1.000
_cell.length_b   1.000
_cell.length_c   1.000
_cell.angle_alpha   90.00
_cell.angle_beta   90.00
_cell.angle_gamma   90.00
#
_symmetry.space_group_name_H-M   'P 1'
#
loop_
_entity.id
_entity.type
_entity.pdbx_description
1 polymer ?
#
loop_
_entity_poly.entity_id
_entity_poly.type
_entity_poly.pdbx_seq_one_letter_code
_entity_poly.pdbx_strand_id
1 'polypeptide(L)'
;SIIDDVSIQSYIQDCTSSAFDLSKDYMLRADLIRIKDDEHILVATLHHIASDGWSMPILIQEVVEFYTAYIQLRDPKLSQLPVQYADFALWQRGYMTGDFLDSKLSYWKKQLDNVTPLQLSSDYGRKPFDKINGALAEFSVPSELVKQIRTLASTEDVTLFMTLLAAFKVLLYRYTDQEDICVGTPVANRNHADIEGLIGFFVNTLALRTQVQGELSFQQLLRQVKSTTLEAYNHQDVPFEKIVEAVVKDRDTSRSPLFQVMFDLQNAPDVPILSLGDLTLSSIKSAHNTTQFELSFTLKETSEGLRGSVEYNTELFDADMINGLINHFIILLNSIVSNSHSKIHNLQMLGLVEEDKLLNGFCATQTKYPTDKTIPELFEEQAVNSSDSVALIFEEEHITYKSLNERANQVAHFLQQQGVVAGSIVPVCMECSVEM
;
A
#
# COMPACT_ATOMS: atom_id res chain seq x y z
N SER A 1 43.28 -1.30 2.76
CA SER A 1 42.93 -1.05 1.34
C SER A 1 41.62 -0.30 1.34
N ILE A 2 41.52 0.78 0.58
CA ILE A 2 40.28 1.55 0.44
C ILE A 2 39.25 0.60 -0.18
N ILE A 3 38.22 0.27 0.59
CA ILE A 3 37.09 -0.56 0.15
C ILE A 3 36.21 0.41 -0.65
N ASP A 4 35.98 0.15 -1.95
CA ASP A 4 35.09 0.98 -2.77
C ASP A 4 33.67 0.99 -2.17
N ASP A 5 32.94 2.10 -2.28
CA ASP A 5 31.59 2.27 -1.67
C ASP A 5 30.62 1.14 -2.03
N VAL A 6 30.73 0.60 -3.26
CA VAL A 6 29.93 -0.54 -3.74
C VAL A 6 30.24 -1.82 -2.94
N SER A 7 31.51 -2.04 -2.59
CA SER A 7 31.90 -3.18 -1.76
C SER A 7 31.51 -3.02 -0.29
N ILE A 8 31.41 -1.78 0.22
CA ILE A 8 30.90 -1.51 1.57
C ILE A 8 29.40 -1.85 1.64
N GLN A 9 28.60 -1.36 0.70
CA GLN A 9 27.15 -1.63 0.69
C GLN A 9 26.85 -3.12 0.53
N SER A 10 27.59 -3.82 -0.35
CA SER A 10 27.46 -5.28 -0.48
C SER A 10 27.80 -5.99 0.82
N TYR A 11 28.87 -5.59 1.51
CA TYR A 11 29.24 -6.19 2.80
C TYR A 11 28.18 -5.95 3.88
N ILE A 12 27.64 -4.73 3.97
CA ILE A 12 26.55 -4.41 4.90
C ILE A 12 25.34 -5.30 4.60
N GLN A 13 24.98 -5.47 3.32
CA GLN A 13 23.87 -6.33 2.90
C GLN A 13 24.10 -7.81 3.27
N ASP A 14 25.31 -8.31 3.09
CA ASP A 14 25.66 -9.69 3.45
C ASP A 14 25.57 -9.91 4.97
N CYS A 15 26.06 -8.95 5.76
CA CYS A 15 25.95 -8.95 7.22
C CYS A 15 24.48 -8.97 7.68
N THR A 16 23.63 -8.14 7.08
CA THR A 16 22.23 -7.97 7.51
C THR A 16 21.29 -9.06 7.00
N SER A 17 21.59 -9.67 5.85
CA SER A 17 20.75 -10.71 5.23
C SER A 17 21.04 -12.13 5.71
N SER A 18 22.17 -12.34 6.38
CA SER A 18 22.50 -13.64 6.97
C SER A 18 21.48 -14.01 8.05
N ALA A 19 20.88 -15.20 7.96
CA ALA A 19 19.86 -15.64 8.91
C ALA A 19 20.45 -15.95 10.30
N PHE A 20 19.67 -15.73 11.35
CA PHE A 20 20.00 -16.16 12.71
C PHE A 20 19.48 -17.57 12.99
N ASP A 21 20.27 -18.39 13.71
CA ASP A 21 19.77 -19.60 14.36
C ASP A 21 19.21 -19.22 15.74
N LEU A 22 17.87 -19.16 15.85
CA LEU A 22 17.16 -18.78 17.08
C LEU A 22 17.49 -19.65 18.29
N SER A 23 18.05 -20.85 18.08
CA SER A 23 18.41 -21.77 19.16
C SER A 23 19.85 -21.64 19.65
N LYS A 24 20.72 -20.94 18.90
CA LYS A 24 22.17 -20.89 19.17
C LYS A 24 22.74 -19.48 19.24
N ASP A 25 22.21 -18.55 18.46
CA ASP A 25 22.78 -17.21 18.34
C ASP A 25 22.27 -16.27 19.44
N TYR A 26 23.03 -15.22 19.74
CA TYR A 26 22.66 -14.20 20.73
C TYR A 26 21.63 -13.18 20.23
N MET A 27 21.08 -13.37 19.02
CA MET A 27 20.14 -12.47 18.34
C MET A 27 20.68 -11.05 18.09
N LEU A 28 21.98 -10.85 18.27
CA LEU A 28 22.72 -9.62 18.01
C LEU A 28 24.04 -9.99 17.32
N ARG A 29 24.35 -9.29 16.23
CA ARG A 29 25.66 -9.29 15.58
C ARG A 29 26.11 -7.84 15.39
N ALA A 30 27.41 -7.60 15.55
CA ALA A 30 27.99 -6.28 15.40
C ALA A 30 29.33 -6.36 14.65
N ASP A 31 29.45 -5.57 13.59
CA ASP A 31 30.65 -5.43 12.77
C ASP A 31 31.09 -3.96 12.75
N LEU A 32 32.37 -3.70 12.98
CA LEU A 32 32.94 -2.36 12.81
C LEU A 32 33.84 -2.33 11.58
N ILE A 33 33.39 -1.61 10.56
CA ILE A 33 34.09 -1.46 9.28
C ILE A 33 34.89 -0.17 9.35
N ARG A 34 36.21 -0.26 9.19
CA ARG A 34 37.10 0.91 9.11
C ARG A 34 37.18 1.39 7.67
N ILE A 35 36.72 2.62 7.41
CA ILE A 35 36.78 3.27 6.10
C ILE A 35 38.09 4.05 5.97
N LYS A 36 38.39 4.88 6.98
CA LYS A 36 39.64 5.64 7.15
C LYS A 36 40.08 5.61 8.61
N ASP A 37 41.10 6.38 8.97
CA ASP A 37 41.61 6.43 10.35
C ASP A 37 40.59 7.05 11.33
N ASP A 38 39.76 7.96 10.84
CA ASP A 38 38.76 8.74 11.58
C ASP A 38 37.31 8.44 11.16
N GLU A 39 37.12 7.51 10.22
CA GLU A 39 35.82 7.20 9.62
C GLU A 39 35.53 5.70 9.68
N HIS A 40 34.44 5.34 10.36
CA HIS A 40 34.05 3.96 10.62
C HIS A 40 32.54 3.78 10.46
N ILE A 41 32.12 2.57 10.09
CA ILE A 41 30.72 2.17 10.03
C ILE A 41 30.50 1.04 11.03
N LEU A 42 29.61 1.23 11.99
CA LEU A 42 29.13 0.18 12.88
C LEU A 42 27.84 -0.41 12.30
N VAL A 43 27.89 -1.68 11.92
CA VAL A 43 26.72 -2.45 11.51
C VAL A 43 26.27 -3.28 12.70
N ALA A 44 25.10 -2.96 13.26
CA ALA A 44 24.48 -3.75 14.32
C ALA A 44 23.20 -4.39 13.77
N THR A 45 23.16 -5.72 13.73
CA THR A 45 22.00 -6.49 13.27
C THR A 45 21.38 -7.20 14.46
N LEU A 46 20.11 -6.91 14.73
CA LEU A 46 19.34 -7.56 15.78
C LEU A 46 18.18 -8.34 15.17
N HIS A 47 17.95 -9.55 15.66
CA HIS A 47 16.75 -10.30 15.29
C HIS A 47 15.53 -9.69 16.00
N HIS A 48 14.43 -9.50 15.28
CA HIS A 48 13.22 -8.83 15.80
C HIS A 48 12.59 -9.53 17.02
N ILE A 49 12.94 -10.80 17.29
CA ILE A 49 12.55 -11.54 18.52
C ILE A 49 13.16 -10.96 19.80
N ALA A 50 14.31 -10.29 19.70
CA ALA A 50 15.07 -9.77 20.84
C ALA A 50 14.92 -8.25 21.01
N SER A 51 14.38 -7.55 19.99
CA SER A 51 14.25 -6.10 19.99
C SER A 51 13.12 -5.66 19.07
N ASP A 52 12.53 -4.50 19.38
CA ASP A 52 11.55 -3.82 18.54
C ASP A 52 11.97 -2.36 18.26
N GLY A 53 11.16 -1.62 17.49
CA GLY A 53 11.45 -0.23 17.16
C GLY A 53 11.60 0.68 18.39
N TRP A 54 10.94 0.35 19.52
CA TRP A 54 11.09 1.06 20.79
C TRP A 54 12.41 0.74 21.50
N SER A 55 12.92 -0.49 21.31
CA SER A 55 14.19 -0.94 21.87
C SER A 55 15.40 -0.24 21.24
N MET A 56 15.31 0.19 19.98
CA MET A 56 16.47 0.74 19.24
C MET A 56 17.02 2.04 19.84
N PRO A 57 16.20 3.08 20.15
CA PRO A 57 16.69 4.27 20.84
C PRO A 57 17.29 3.97 22.22
N ILE A 58 16.72 3.02 22.97
CA ILE A 58 17.23 2.61 24.30
C ILE A 58 18.63 2.01 24.15
N LEU A 59 18.78 1.03 23.25
CA LEU A 59 20.08 0.41 22.96
C LEU A 59 21.14 1.43 22.59
N ILE A 60 20.80 2.39 21.72
CA ILE A 60 21.75 3.43 21.28
C ILE A 60 22.12 4.35 22.43
N GLN A 61 21.16 4.77 23.26
CA GLN A 61 21.44 5.58 24.45
C GLN A 61 22.35 4.86 25.44
N GLU A 62 22.13 3.57 25.69
CA GLU A 62 22.98 2.77 26.58
C GLU A 62 24.40 2.63 26.02
N VAL A 63 24.55 2.33 24.73
CA VAL A 63 25.87 2.27 24.06
C VAL A 63 26.62 3.60 24.17
N VAL A 64 25.92 4.71 23.98
CA VAL A 64 26.49 6.05 24.13
C VAL A 64 26.94 6.33 25.55
N GLU A 65 26.18 5.91 26.55
CA GLU A 65 26.56 6.05 27.95
C GLU A 65 27.77 5.19 28.29
N PHE A 66 27.83 3.94 27.82
CA PHE A 66 29.02 3.09 27.98
C PHE A 66 30.26 3.71 27.34
N TYR A 67 30.14 4.22 26.11
CA TYR A 67 31.24 4.89 25.42
C TYR A 67 31.71 6.13 26.19
N THR A 68 30.77 6.98 26.59
CA THR A 68 31.06 8.23 27.32
C THR A 68 31.70 7.96 28.68
N ALA A 69 31.24 6.94 29.38
CA ALA A 69 31.80 6.51 30.66
C ALA A 69 33.25 6.04 30.50
N TYR A 70 33.51 5.23 29.47
CA TYR A 70 34.83 4.72 29.15
C TYR A 70 35.84 5.84 28.86
N ILE A 71 35.50 6.82 28.00
CA ILE A 71 36.40 7.93 27.68
C ILE A 71 36.65 8.86 28.88
N GLN A 72 35.69 8.94 29.81
CA GLN A 72 35.78 9.76 31.02
C GLN A 72 36.38 9.01 32.22
N LEU A 73 36.79 7.75 32.04
CA LEU A 73 37.31 6.88 33.12
C LEU A 73 36.36 6.81 34.33
N ARG A 74 35.06 6.72 34.08
CA ARG A 74 34.01 6.55 35.09
C ARG A 74 33.21 5.29 34.79
N ASP A 75 32.49 4.80 35.80
CA ASP A 75 31.50 3.75 35.59
C ASP A 75 30.27 4.30 34.81
N PRO A 76 29.65 3.49 33.94
CA PRO A 76 28.42 3.84 33.26
C PRO A 76 27.26 3.92 34.25
N LYS A 77 26.39 4.91 34.07
CA LYS A 77 25.21 5.17 34.89
C LYS A 77 23.96 4.84 34.10
N LEU A 78 23.52 3.58 34.23
CA LEU A 78 22.25 3.13 33.69
C LEU A 78 21.20 3.04 34.79
N SER A 79 19.94 3.29 34.43
CA SER A 79 18.81 3.03 35.31
C SER A 79 18.71 1.53 35.58
N GLN A 80 18.56 1.15 36.85
CA GLN A 80 18.34 -0.24 37.19
C GLN A 80 16.98 -0.69 36.65
N LEU A 81 16.97 -1.78 35.91
CA LEU A 81 15.75 -2.38 35.38
C LEU A 81 15.01 -3.12 36.51
N PRO A 82 13.73 -2.79 36.79
CA PRO A 82 12.98 -3.43 37.88
C PRO A 82 12.61 -4.88 37.55
N VAL A 83 12.50 -5.23 36.26
CA VAL A 83 12.18 -6.56 35.75
C VAL A 83 12.99 -6.85 34.48
N GLN A 84 13.03 -8.11 34.04
CA GLN A 84 13.61 -8.54 32.77
C GLN A 84 12.52 -8.94 31.77
N TYR A 85 12.85 -8.98 30.47
CA TYR A 85 11.91 -9.44 29.43
C TYR A 85 11.34 -10.84 29.72
N ALA A 86 12.16 -11.74 30.28
CA ALA A 86 11.72 -13.07 30.67
C ALA A 86 10.62 -13.03 31.75
N ASP A 87 10.70 -12.11 32.70
CA ASP A 87 9.68 -11.92 33.75
C ASP A 87 8.38 -11.45 33.12
N PHE A 88 8.44 -10.49 32.19
CA PHE A 88 7.28 -10.04 31.41
C PHE A 88 6.64 -11.19 30.62
N ALA A 89 7.43 -12.00 29.92
CA ALA A 89 6.91 -13.13 29.14
C ALA A 89 6.22 -14.18 30.01
N LEU A 90 6.77 -14.47 31.21
CA LEU A 90 6.14 -15.37 32.18
C LEU A 90 4.85 -14.78 32.75
N TRP A 91 4.86 -13.49 33.10
CA TRP A 91 3.68 -12.77 33.57
C TRP A 91 2.57 -12.77 32.52
N GLN A 92 2.87 -12.42 31.26
CA GLN A 92 1.89 -12.37 30.17
C GLN A 92 1.26 -13.74 29.95
N ARG A 93 2.07 -14.81 29.98
CA ARG A 93 1.58 -16.20 29.86
C ARG A 93 0.65 -16.61 31.00
N GLY A 94 0.88 -16.14 32.22
CA GLY A 94 0.01 -16.42 33.36
C GLY A 94 -1.26 -15.58 33.36
N TYR A 95 -1.14 -14.29 33.03
CA TYR A 95 -2.23 -13.32 33.04
C TYR A 95 -3.24 -13.52 31.88
N MET A 96 -2.76 -13.95 30.70
CA MET A 96 -3.60 -14.22 29.53
C MET A 96 -4.13 -15.65 29.52
N THR A 97 -4.90 -16.04 30.54
CA THR A 97 -5.48 -17.39 30.62
C THR A 97 -6.93 -17.39 31.09
N GLY A 98 -7.64 -18.50 30.82
CA GLY A 98 -9.01 -18.74 31.26
C GLY A 98 -10.02 -17.68 30.79
N ASP A 99 -10.99 -17.39 31.66
CA ASP A 99 -12.13 -16.53 31.36
C ASP A 99 -11.73 -15.10 30.94
N PHE A 100 -10.60 -14.58 31.43
CA PHE A 100 -10.13 -13.24 31.07
C PHE A 100 -9.70 -13.18 29.59
N LEU A 101 -8.90 -14.16 29.14
CA LEU A 101 -8.51 -14.27 27.74
C LEU A 101 -9.74 -14.49 26.85
N ASP A 102 -10.66 -15.38 27.25
CA ASP A 102 -11.88 -15.66 26.49
C ASP A 102 -12.76 -14.41 26.35
N SER A 103 -12.88 -13.61 27.41
CA SER A 103 -13.62 -12.34 27.38
C SER A 103 -13.03 -11.35 26.37
N LYS A 104 -11.70 -11.20 26.33
CA LYS A 104 -11.01 -10.32 25.38
C LYS A 104 -11.03 -10.86 23.95
N LEU A 105 -10.90 -12.18 23.78
CA LEU A 105 -11.00 -12.84 22.47
C LEU A 105 -12.41 -12.75 21.89
N SER A 106 -13.46 -12.69 22.73
CA SER A 106 -14.84 -12.59 22.24
C SER A 106 -15.07 -11.35 21.37
N TYR A 107 -14.44 -10.22 21.72
CA TYR A 107 -14.44 -9.01 20.90
C TYR A 107 -13.82 -9.28 19.53
N TRP A 108 -12.61 -9.85 19.49
CA TRP A 108 -11.90 -10.12 18.24
C TRP A 108 -12.63 -11.13 17.35
N LYS A 109 -13.18 -12.19 17.94
CA LYS A 109 -14.03 -13.18 17.24
C LYS A 109 -15.21 -12.51 16.56
N LYS A 110 -15.89 -11.58 17.24
CA LYS A 110 -17.02 -10.84 16.67
C LYS A 110 -16.56 -9.85 15.60
N GLN A 111 -15.52 -9.07 15.87
CA GLN A 111 -15.06 -7.99 15.01
C GLN A 111 -14.48 -8.52 13.69
N LEU A 112 -13.77 -9.64 13.74
CA LEU A 112 -13.07 -10.22 12.60
C LEU A 112 -13.80 -11.43 12.00
N ASP A 113 -15.04 -11.68 12.42
CA ASP A 113 -15.85 -12.76 11.86
C ASP A 113 -16.03 -12.59 10.36
N ASN A 114 -15.67 -13.61 9.59
CA ASN A 114 -15.72 -13.60 8.12
C ASN A 114 -15.04 -12.38 7.50
N VAL A 115 -13.94 -11.88 8.10
CA VAL A 115 -13.13 -10.83 7.48
C VAL A 115 -12.66 -11.29 6.10
N THR A 116 -12.86 -10.43 5.10
CA THR A 116 -12.45 -10.75 3.74
C THR A 116 -11.00 -10.30 3.50
N PRO A 117 -10.15 -11.13 2.87
CA PRO A 117 -8.83 -10.69 2.46
C PRO A 117 -8.94 -9.55 1.45
N LEU A 118 -8.06 -8.55 1.59
CA LEU A 118 -7.92 -7.47 0.63
C LEU A 118 -7.42 -8.03 -0.72
N GLN A 119 -8.00 -7.55 -1.80
CA GLN A 119 -7.72 -7.94 -3.18
C GLN A 119 -7.14 -6.74 -3.92
N LEU A 120 -5.92 -6.35 -3.59
CA LEU A 120 -5.17 -5.40 -4.40
C LEU A 120 -4.83 -6.04 -5.74
N SER A 121 -5.14 -5.34 -6.84
CA SER A 121 -4.70 -5.73 -8.17
C SER A 121 -3.17 -5.78 -8.20
N SER A 122 -2.62 -6.97 -8.45
CA SER A 122 -1.19 -7.19 -8.61
C SER A 122 -0.81 -7.12 -10.09
N ASP A 123 0.34 -6.56 -10.41
CA ASP A 123 0.85 -6.45 -11.78
C ASP A 123 1.29 -7.82 -12.34
N TYR A 124 1.71 -8.75 -11.46
CA TYR A 124 2.38 -9.99 -11.87
C TYR A 124 1.65 -11.30 -11.54
N GLY A 125 0.40 -11.22 -11.07
CA GLY A 125 -0.39 -12.38 -10.64
C GLY A 125 0.15 -13.00 -9.33
N ARG A 126 -0.75 -13.51 -8.49
CA ARG A 126 -0.39 -13.98 -7.15
C ARG A 126 0.32 -15.33 -7.17
N LYS A 127 1.53 -15.37 -6.59
CA LYS A 127 2.26 -16.62 -6.29
C LYS A 127 2.23 -16.89 -4.78
N PRO A 128 2.50 -18.13 -4.33
CA PRO A 128 2.67 -18.44 -2.91
C PRO A 128 3.69 -17.50 -2.26
N PHE A 129 3.40 -17.07 -1.03
CA PHE A 129 4.17 -16.07 -0.28
C PHE A 129 5.44 -16.71 0.30
N ASP A 130 6.30 -17.24 -0.56
CA ASP A 130 7.54 -17.91 -0.17
C ASP A 130 8.74 -16.96 -0.19
N LYS A 131 8.58 -15.77 -0.76
CA LYS A 131 9.65 -14.79 -0.93
C LYS A 131 9.28 -13.46 -0.32
N ILE A 132 10.11 -13.02 0.61
CA ILE A 132 10.02 -11.73 1.31
C ILE A 132 10.65 -10.60 0.51
N ASN A 133 10.77 -10.71 -0.82
CA ASN A 133 11.41 -9.68 -1.65
C ASN A 133 10.60 -8.38 -1.58
N GLY A 134 11.26 -7.29 -1.22
CA GLY A 134 10.64 -5.99 -1.07
C GLY A 134 11.46 -4.87 -1.66
N ALA A 135 10.82 -3.73 -1.83
CA ALA A 135 11.44 -2.46 -2.12
C ALA A 135 10.74 -1.36 -1.33
N LEU A 136 11.39 -0.19 -1.25
CA LEU A 136 10.92 0.97 -0.49
C LEU A 136 10.71 2.15 -1.42
N ALA A 137 9.55 2.79 -1.34
CA ALA A 137 9.28 4.09 -1.96
C ALA A 137 9.10 5.14 -0.85
N GLU A 138 9.91 6.20 -0.88
CA GLU A 138 9.82 7.31 0.09
C GLU A 138 8.97 8.46 -0.45
N PHE A 139 8.25 9.15 0.43
CA PHE A 139 7.47 10.33 0.09
C PHE A 139 7.40 11.33 1.25
N SER A 140 6.86 12.51 0.99
CA SER A 140 6.68 13.54 2.01
C SER A 140 5.32 14.21 1.90
N VAL A 141 4.69 14.46 3.05
CA VAL A 141 3.49 15.30 3.17
C VAL A 141 3.92 16.66 3.72
N PRO A 142 3.71 17.77 2.99
CA PRO A 142 4.17 19.09 3.42
C PRO A 142 3.57 19.54 4.76
N SER A 143 4.34 20.28 5.57
CA SER A 143 3.92 20.77 6.88
C SER A 143 2.57 21.51 6.89
N GLU A 144 2.28 22.29 5.84
CA GLU A 144 1.01 23.03 5.75
C GLU A 144 -0.20 22.09 5.64
N LEU A 145 -0.09 21.02 4.85
CA LEU A 145 -1.13 20.00 4.76
C LEU A 145 -1.27 19.25 6.10
N VAL A 146 -0.16 18.93 6.77
CA VAL A 146 -0.19 18.28 8.09
C VAL A 146 -0.89 19.15 9.14
N LYS A 147 -0.68 20.48 9.14
CA LYS A 147 -1.41 21.41 10.02
C LYS A 147 -2.92 21.41 9.76
N GLN A 148 -3.33 21.33 8.49
CA GLN A 148 -4.74 21.23 8.12
C GLN A 148 -5.35 19.90 8.58
N ILE A 149 -4.62 18.79 8.39
CA ILE A 149 -5.03 17.46 8.87
C ILE A 149 -5.19 17.47 10.40
N ARG A 150 -4.25 18.09 11.14
CA ARG A 150 -4.35 18.23 12.61
C ARG A 150 -5.54 19.09 13.04
N THR A 151 -5.84 20.17 12.31
CA THR A 151 -7.03 21.00 12.57
C THR A 151 -8.31 20.18 12.40
N LEU A 152 -8.40 19.39 11.32
CA LEU A 152 -9.52 18.46 11.12
C LEU A 152 -9.61 17.42 12.23
N ALA A 153 -8.48 16.80 12.59
CA ALA A 153 -8.41 15.80 13.64
C ALA A 153 -8.90 16.35 14.99
N SER A 154 -8.43 17.53 15.37
CA SER A 154 -8.88 18.24 16.58
C SER A 154 -10.38 18.56 16.55
N THR A 155 -10.90 19.00 15.40
CA THR A 155 -12.32 19.36 15.24
C THR A 155 -13.25 18.15 15.39
N GLU A 156 -12.83 16.97 14.93
CA GLU A 156 -13.60 15.72 15.06
C GLU A 156 -13.23 14.91 16.32
N ASP A 157 -12.41 15.46 17.21
CA ASP A 157 -11.91 14.78 18.43
C ASP A 157 -11.25 13.42 18.11
N VAL A 158 -10.36 13.40 17.12
CA VAL A 158 -9.57 12.22 16.72
C VAL A 158 -8.08 12.54 16.67
N THR A 159 -7.27 11.49 16.61
CA THR A 159 -5.82 11.61 16.48
C THR A 159 -5.39 11.76 15.02
N LEU A 160 -4.16 12.27 14.80
CA LEU A 160 -3.55 12.30 13.47
C LEU A 160 -3.50 10.90 12.84
N PHE A 161 -3.14 9.88 13.61
CA PHE A 161 -3.14 8.48 13.17
C PHE A 161 -4.51 8.04 12.65
N MET A 162 -5.60 8.29 13.40
CA MET A 162 -6.95 7.92 12.98
C MET A 162 -7.36 8.60 11.67
N THR A 163 -7.01 9.87 11.49
CA THR A 163 -7.31 10.61 10.25
C THR A 163 -6.54 10.05 9.05
N LEU A 164 -5.25 9.78 9.21
CA LEU A 164 -4.42 9.20 8.15
C LEU A 164 -4.84 7.77 7.82
N LEU A 165 -5.17 6.95 8.83
CA LEU A 165 -5.68 5.60 8.66
C LEU A 165 -7.04 5.60 7.92
N ALA A 166 -7.93 6.54 8.24
CA ALA A 166 -9.20 6.69 7.51
C ALA A 166 -8.95 7.05 6.04
N ALA A 167 -8.04 7.97 5.75
CA ALA A 167 -7.65 8.32 4.39
C ALA A 167 -7.04 7.11 3.65
N PHE A 168 -6.19 6.33 4.32
CA PHE A 168 -5.61 5.12 3.76
C PHE A 168 -6.67 4.06 3.46
N LYS A 169 -7.65 3.86 4.34
CA LYS A 169 -8.79 2.96 4.09
C LYS A 169 -9.64 3.42 2.90
N VAL A 170 -9.84 4.73 2.73
CA VAL A 170 -10.49 5.28 1.52
C VAL A 170 -9.67 4.97 0.26
N LEU A 171 -8.35 5.15 0.30
CA LEU A 171 -7.46 4.81 -0.80
C LEU A 171 -7.63 3.34 -1.20
N LEU A 172 -7.58 2.41 -0.24
CA LEU A 172 -7.75 0.98 -0.50
C LEU A 172 -9.14 0.67 -1.07
N TYR A 173 -10.21 1.26 -0.52
CA TYR A 173 -11.56 1.14 -1.07
C TYR A 173 -11.61 1.60 -2.53
N ARG A 174 -11.02 2.75 -2.86
CA ARG A 174 -11.04 3.30 -4.24
C ARG A 174 -10.24 2.47 -5.24
N TYR A 175 -9.25 1.70 -4.79
CA TYR A 175 -8.46 0.81 -5.63
C TYR A 175 -9.06 -0.60 -5.78
N THR A 176 -9.86 -1.04 -4.81
CA THR A 176 -10.36 -2.43 -4.75
C THR A 176 -11.87 -2.56 -4.92
N ASP A 177 -12.61 -1.46 -4.75
CA ASP A 177 -14.07 -1.42 -4.60
C ASP A 177 -14.60 -2.31 -3.46
N GLN A 178 -13.73 -2.71 -2.52
CA GLN A 178 -14.10 -3.52 -1.35
C GLN A 178 -14.52 -2.61 -0.19
N GLU A 179 -15.74 -2.77 0.30
CA GLU A 179 -16.21 -2.02 1.47
C GLU A 179 -15.61 -2.55 2.78
N ASP A 180 -15.35 -3.85 2.88
CA ASP A 180 -14.79 -4.45 4.10
C ASP A 180 -13.25 -4.37 4.10
N ILE A 181 -12.71 -3.33 4.75
CA ILE A 181 -11.26 -3.05 4.75
C ILE A 181 -10.65 -3.34 6.13
N CYS A 182 -9.79 -4.36 6.18
CA CYS A 182 -8.97 -4.69 7.35
C CYS A 182 -7.51 -4.28 7.13
N VAL A 183 -6.98 -3.47 8.04
CA VAL A 183 -5.61 -2.95 8.01
C VAL A 183 -4.92 -3.34 9.31
N GLY A 184 -3.71 -3.89 9.21
CA GLY A 184 -2.89 -4.16 10.38
C GLY A 184 -2.19 -2.90 10.87
N THR A 185 -2.00 -2.76 12.18
CA THR A 185 -1.20 -1.69 12.76
C THR A 185 -0.39 -2.20 13.95
N PRO A 186 0.90 -1.87 14.05
CA PRO A 186 1.70 -2.25 15.19
C PRO A 186 1.35 -1.36 16.40
N VAL A 187 1.39 -1.94 17.59
CA VAL A 187 1.30 -1.20 18.86
C VAL A 187 2.49 -1.58 19.71
N ALA A 188 3.10 -0.58 20.37
CA ALA A 188 4.29 -0.80 21.19
C ALA A 188 4.04 -1.78 22.35
N ASN A 189 2.80 -1.87 22.84
CA ASN A 189 2.37 -2.77 23.91
C ASN A 189 3.22 -2.62 25.20
N ARG A 190 3.64 -1.38 25.48
CA ARG A 190 4.42 -0.99 26.66
C ARG A 190 3.54 -0.17 27.61
N ASN A 191 2.49 -0.82 28.11
CA ASN A 191 1.43 -0.18 28.90
C ASN A 191 1.80 0.03 30.38
N HIS A 192 3.04 -0.32 30.78
CA HIS A 192 3.52 -0.22 32.16
C HIS A 192 4.90 0.45 32.20
N ALA A 193 5.12 1.35 33.17
CA ALA A 193 6.39 2.08 33.29
C ALA A 193 7.60 1.14 33.48
N ASP A 194 7.39 0.03 34.19
CA ASP A 194 8.45 -0.96 34.47
C ASP A 194 9.00 -1.66 33.23
N ILE A 195 8.27 -1.62 32.10
CA ILE A 195 8.70 -2.23 30.83
C ILE A 195 9.09 -1.21 29.76
N GLU A 196 8.94 0.09 30.02
CA GLU A 196 9.22 1.14 29.05
C GLU A 196 10.71 1.19 28.67
N GLY A 197 11.59 1.01 29.66
CA GLY A 197 13.05 1.02 29.51
C GLY A 197 13.67 -0.32 29.08
N LEU A 198 12.87 -1.35 28.78
CA LEU A 198 13.40 -2.68 28.46
C LEU A 198 13.71 -2.85 26.97
N ILE A 199 14.83 -3.49 26.68
CA ILE A 199 15.10 -4.05 25.35
C ILE A 199 14.42 -5.42 25.26
N GLY A 200 13.58 -5.61 24.23
CA GLY A 200 12.82 -6.84 24.03
C GLY A 200 11.78 -6.71 22.93
N PHE A 201 11.11 -7.81 22.59
CA PHE A 201 10.02 -7.80 21.62
C PHE A 201 8.66 -7.64 22.32
N PHE A 202 8.17 -6.40 22.39
CA PHE A 202 6.88 -6.11 23.02
C PHE A 202 5.79 -5.88 21.98
N VAL A 203 6.16 -5.38 20.78
CA VAL A 203 5.22 -5.03 19.70
C VAL A 203 4.17 -6.11 19.51
N ASN A 204 2.91 -5.70 19.58
CA ASN A 204 1.77 -6.52 19.17
C ASN A 204 1.16 -5.92 17.91
N THR A 205 0.35 -6.70 17.19
CA THR A 205 -0.31 -6.23 15.97
C THR A 205 -1.82 -6.27 16.13
N LEU A 206 -2.49 -5.17 15.77
CA LEU A 206 -3.94 -5.06 15.80
C LEU A 206 -4.52 -5.07 14.39
N ALA A 207 -5.59 -5.84 14.19
CA ALA A 207 -6.35 -5.88 12.94
C ALA A 207 -7.53 -4.89 13.02
N LEU A 208 -7.41 -3.75 12.34
CA LEU A 208 -8.42 -2.69 12.33
C LEU A 208 -9.35 -2.87 11.13
N ARG A 209 -10.51 -3.49 11.34
CA ARG A 209 -11.55 -3.70 10.32
C ARG A 209 -12.58 -2.57 10.32
N THR A 210 -12.88 -2.00 9.15
CA THR A 210 -13.87 -0.92 9.00
C THR A 210 -14.65 -1.10 7.70
N GLN A 211 -15.96 -0.80 7.73
CA GLN A 211 -16.80 -0.75 6.54
C GLN A 211 -16.68 0.63 5.89
N VAL A 212 -16.09 0.68 4.70
CA VAL A 212 -15.89 1.90 3.91
C VAL A 212 -16.94 1.93 2.81
N GLN A 213 -17.96 2.76 2.98
CA GLN A 213 -19.06 2.88 2.01
C GLN A 213 -18.95 4.20 1.27
N GLY A 214 -19.00 4.18 -0.06
CA GLY A 214 -18.80 5.37 -0.90
C GLY A 214 -19.75 6.53 -0.59
N GLU A 215 -20.97 6.23 -0.14
CA GLU A 215 -22.02 7.20 0.19
C GLU A 215 -21.81 7.93 1.52
N LEU A 216 -20.96 7.42 2.41
CA LEU A 216 -20.65 8.07 3.68
C LEU A 216 -19.78 9.30 3.45
N SER A 217 -19.96 10.32 4.28
CA SER A 217 -19.00 11.41 4.35
C SER A 217 -17.70 10.96 5.00
N PHE A 218 -16.60 11.66 4.71
CA PHE A 218 -15.32 11.36 5.36
C PHE A 218 -15.40 11.45 6.89
N GLN A 219 -16.13 12.44 7.44
CA GLN A 219 -16.35 12.55 8.90
C GLN A 219 -17.09 11.33 9.48
N GLN A 220 -18.07 10.78 8.77
CA GLN A 220 -18.78 9.58 9.24
C GLN A 220 -17.85 8.38 9.30
N LEU A 221 -17.02 8.18 8.28
CA LEU A 221 -15.98 7.15 8.30
C LEU A 221 -14.97 7.39 9.42
N LEU A 222 -14.52 8.63 9.61
CA LEU A 222 -13.55 8.98 10.63
C LEU A 222 -14.04 8.63 12.04
N ARG A 223 -15.33 8.82 12.32
CA ARG A 223 -15.95 8.39 13.59
C ARG A 223 -15.99 6.88 13.74
N GLN A 224 -16.25 6.12 12.66
CA GLN A 224 -16.16 4.66 12.69
C GLN A 224 -14.74 4.17 12.97
N VAL A 225 -13.74 4.78 12.31
CA VAL A 225 -12.32 4.50 12.54
C VAL A 225 -11.95 4.81 13.98
N LYS A 226 -12.36 5.97 14.53
CA LYS A 226 -12.15 6.31 15.95
C LYS A 226 -12.70 5.21 16.87
N SER A 227 -13.97 4.82 16.69
CA SER A 227 -14.60 3.78 17.53
C SER A 227 -13.83 2.46 17.45
N THR A 228 -13.55 2.00 16.23
CA THR A 228 -12.85 0.74 15.98
C THR A 228 -11.45 0.74 16.59
N THR A 229 -10.70 1.83 16.42
CA THR A 229 -9.34 1.95 16.93
C THR A 229 -9.31 1.97 18.46
N LEU A 230 -10.22 2.72 19.10
CA LEU A 230 -10.30 2.76 20.57
C LEU A 230 -10.74 1.41 21.16
N GLU A 231 -11.71 0.74 20.54
CA GLU A 231 -12.12 -0.60 20.96
C GLU A 231 -10.98 -1.62 20.79
N ALA A 232 -10.23 -1.55 19.69
CA ALA A 232 -9.04 -2.37 19.47
C ALA A 232 -7.95 -2.10 20.54
N TYR A 233 -7.68 -0.84 20.90
CA TYR A 233 -6.74 -0.50 21.97
C TYR A 233 -7.16 -1.03 23.34
N ASN A 234 -8.46 -1.06 23.64
CA ASN A 234 -8.97 -1.68 24.87
C ASN A 234 -8.77 -3.21 24.91
N HIS A 235 -8.45 -3.84 23.78
CA HIS A 235 -8.23 -5.28 23.64
C HIS A 235 -6.82 -5.62 23.11
N GLN A 236 -5.90 -4.66 23.15
CA GLN A 236 -4.57 -4.79 22.55
C GLN A 236 -3.66 -5.79 23.26
N ASP A 237 -4.00 -6.18 24.49
CA ASP A 237 -3.16 -7.08 25.28
C ASP A 237 -3.22 -8.55 24.76
N VAL A 238 -4.20 -8.87 23.92
CA VAL A 238 -4.33 -10.21 23.31
C VAL A 238 -3.29 -10.39 22.21
N PRO A 239 -2.39 -11.38 22.30
CA PRO A 239 -1.41 -11.64 21.25
C PRO A 239 -2.07 -11.90 19.89
N PHE A 240 -1.52 -11.30 18.82
CA PHE A 240 -2.07 -11.43 17.48
C PHE A 240 -2.24 -12.90 17.04
N GLU A 241 -1.31 -13.78 17.40
CA GLU A 241 -1.37 -15.20 17.07
C GLU A 241 -2.59 -15.89 17.71
N LYS A 242 -2.99 -15.47 18.91
CA LYS A 242 -4.21 -15.97 19.58
C LYS A 242 -5.48 -15.49 18.89
N ILE A 243 -5.45 -14.28 18.32
CA ILE A 243 -6.55 -13.78 17.49
C ILE A 243 -6.66 -14.61 16.21
N VAL A 244 -5.53 -14.86 15.54
CA VAL A 244 -5.48 -15.69 14.32
C VAL A 244 -5.98 -17.11 14.59
N GLU A 245 -5.46 -17.79 15.63
CA GLU A 245 -5.90 -19.12 16.04
C GLU A 245 -7.41 -19.20 16.31
N ALA A 246 -8.00 -18.13 16.83
CA ALA A 246 -9.41 -18.07 17.21
C ALA A 246 -10.36 -17.73 16.05
N VAL A 247 -9.89 -17.02 15.03
CA VAL A 247 -10.73 -16.44 13.96
C VAL A 247 -10.53 -17.15 12.62
N VAL A 248 -9.29 -17.49 12.28
CA VAL A 248 -8.94 -18.04 10.97
C VAL A 248 -9.16 -19.56 10.96
N LYS A 249 -10.15 -20.02 10.19
CA LYS A 249 -10.49 -21.45 10.06
C LYS A 249 -9.65 -22.15 8.99
N ASP A 250 -9.49 -21.49 7.84
CA ASP A 250 -8.73 -22.00 6.70
C ASP A 250 -7.49 -21.13 6.47
N ARG A 251 -6.31 -21.76 6.52
CA ARG A 251 -5.04 -21.04 6.36
C ARG A 251 -4.64 -21.01 4.89
N ASP A 252 -4.72 -19.82 4.30
CA ASP A 252 -4.09 -19.52 3.01
C ASP A 252 -2.62 -19.16 3.25
N THR A 253 -1.68 -19.98 2.76
CA THR A 253 -0.24 -19.73 2.90
C THR A 253 0.30 -18.70 1.92
N SER A 254 -0.51 -18.24 0.96
CA SER A 254 -0.15 -17.18 0.00
C SER A 254 -0.39 -15.76 0.54
N ARG A 255 -0.90 -15.63 1.77
CA ARG A 255 -1.32 -14.37 2.38
C ARG A 255 -0.96 -14.33 3.86
N SER A 256 -0.67 -13.14 4.36
CA SER A 256 -0.74 -12.89 5.79
C SER A 256 -2.19 -13.05 6.28
N PRO A 257 -2.41 -13.62 7.48
CA PRO A 257 -3.75 -13.82 8.02
C PRO A 257 -4.41 -12.49 8.36
N LEU A 258 -5.74 -12.40 8.18
CA LEU A 258 -6.63 -11.28 8.54
C LEU A 258 -6.45 -9.95 7.77
N PHE A 259 -5.24 -9.58 7.37
CA PHE A 259 -4.96 -8.37 6.57
C PHE A 259 -3.71 -8.55 5.73
N GLN A 260 -3.63 -7.85 4.61
CA GLN A 260 -2.49 -7.91 3.66
C GLN A 260 -1.64 -6.64 3.67
N VAL A 261 -2.15 -5.59 4.31
CA VAL A 261 -1.54 -4.27 4.34
C VAL A 261 -1.41 -3.74 5.76
N MET A 262 -0.31 -3.04 6.00
CA MET A 262 0.01 -2.40 7.28
C MET A 262 -0.04 -0.89 7.16
N PHE A 263 -0.46 -0.23 8.23
CA PHE A 263 -0.39 1.21 8.38
C PHE A 263 0.15 1.58 9.76
N ASP A 264 1.22 2.37 9.78
CA ASP A 264 1.92 2.81 10.98
C ASP A 264 2.17 4.32 10.97
N LEU A 265 2.06 4.93 12.15
CA LEU A 265 2.53 6.30 12.41
C LEU A 265 3.56 6.22 13.54
N GLN A 266 4.83 6.24 13.17
CA GLN A 266 5.94 6.17 14.10
C GLN A 266 6.08 7.46 14.88
N ASN A 267 5.90 7.34 16.19
CA ASN A 267 6.16 8.40 17.16
C ASN A 267 7.50 8.21 17.89
N ALA A 268 8.27 7.17 17.54
CA ALA A 268 9.57 6.93 18.15
C ALA A 268 10.54 8.07 17.78
N PRO A 269 11.24 8.66 18.77
CA PRO A 269 12.18 9.74 18.51
C PRO A 269 13.26 9.27 17.54
N ASP A 270 13.66 10.14 16.60
CA ASP A 270 14.87 9.90 15.83
C ASP A 270 16.07 9.76 16.76
N VAL A 271 17.01 8.92 16.36
CA VAL A 271 18.35 8.94 16.95
C VAL A 271 19.02 10.20 16.42
N PRO A 272 19.23 11.24 17.25
CA PRO A 272 19.86 12.46 16.77
C PRO A 272 21.31 12.16 16.38
N ILE A 273 21.95 13.10 15.67
CA ILE A 273 23.41 13.09 15.58
C ILE A 273 23.96 13.27 17.00
N LEU A 274 24.69 12.26 17.49
CA LEU A 274 25.22 12.25 18.85
C LEU A 274 26.71 12.60 18.82
N SER A 275 27.10 13.64 19.54
CA SER A 275 28.50 14.01 19.74
C SER A 275 29.05 13.29 20.98
N LEU A 276 30.05 12.44 20.76
CA LEU A 276 30.70 11.59 21.76
C LEU A 276 32.16 12.05 21.93
N GLY A 277 32.34 13.25 22.48
CA GLY A 277 33.64 13.93 22.45
C GLY A 277 33.98 14.35 21.03
N ASP A 278 35.10 13.84 20.51
CA ASP A 278 35.56 14.12 19.13
C ASP A 278 34.87 13.23 18.08
N LEU A 279 34.12 12.21 18.50
CA LEU A 279 33.39 11.31 17.59
C LEU A 279 31.97 11.84 17.34
N THR A 280 31.52 11.78 16.09
CA THR A 280 30.13 12.07 15.72
C THR A 280 29.45 10.78 15.24
N LEU A 281 28.36 10.40 15.88
CA LEU A 281 27.53 9.26 15.48
C LEU A 281 26.35 9.75 14.64
N SER A 282 26.18 9.17 13.45
CA SER A 282 25.05 9.43 12.56
C SER A 282 24.55 8.13 11.92
N SER A 283 23.27 8.09 11.56
CA SER A 283 22.66 6.92 10.90
C SER A 283 22.97 6.91 9.41
N ILE A 284 23.31 5.73 8.87
CA ILE A 284 23.41 5.49 7.43
C ILE A 284 22.15 4.77 6.97
N LYS A 285 21.53 5.22 5.86
CA LYS A 285 20.40 4.53 5.25
C LYS A 285 20.87 3.20 4.67
N SER A 286 20.20 2.10 5.03
CA SER A 286 20.39 0.79 4.40
C SER A 286 19.31 0.56 3.35
N ALA A 287 19.59 -0.28 2.35
CA ALA A 287 18.58 -0.68 1.38
C ALA A 287 17.57 -1.63 2.05
N HIS A 288 16.29 -1.28 2.00
CA HIS A 288 15.20 -2.15 2.44
C HIS A 288 14.81 -3.06 1.27
N ASN A 289 15.37 -4.28 1.25
CA ASN A 289 15.16 -5.25 0.17
C ASN A 289 14.14 -6.34 0.53
N THR A 290 13.48 -6.22 1.69
CA THR A 290 12.53 -7.22 2.17
C THR A 290 11.24 -6.61 2.70
N THR A 291 10.13 -7.32 2.57
CA THR A 291 8.83 -6.97 3.17
C THR A 291 8.15 -8.21 3.76
N GLN A 292 7.41 -8.02 4.85
CA GLN A 292 6.61 -9.07 5.50
C GLN A 292 5.14 -9.04 5.07
N PHE A 293 4.70 -7.97 4.41
CA PHE A 293 3.34 -7.76 3.95
C PHE A 293 3.32 -7.39 2.47
N GLU A 294 2.14 -7.40 1.85
CA GLU A 294 2.02 -6.96 0.45
C GLU A 294 2.38 -5.47 0.31
N LEU A 295 1.94 -4.66 1.29
CA LEU A 295 2.15 -3.22 1.34
C LEU A 295 2.20 -2.73 2.80
N SER A 296 3.20 -1.95 3.17
CA SER A 296 3.30 -1.34 4.50
C SER A 296 3.54 0.16 4.37
N PHE A 297 2.55 0.96 4.75
CA PHE A 297 2.66 2.41 4.83
C PHE A 297 3.15 2.81 6.21
N THR A 298 4.30 3.47 6.27
CA THR A 298 4.86 4.01 7.51
C THR A 298 5.00 5.51 7.36
N LEU A 299 4.43 6.27 8.29
CA LEU A 299 4.64 7.72 8.36
C LEU A 299 5.33 8.10 9.66
N LYS A 300 6.10 9.17 9.61
CA LYS A 300 6.80 9.73 10.75
C LYS A 300 6.68 11.24 10.74
N GLU A 301 6.41 11.81 11.92
CA GLU A 301 6.38 13.26 12.10
C GLU A 301 7.80 13.84 12.09
N THR A 302 7.99 14.91 11.33
CA THR A 302 9.24 15.68 11.26
C THR A 302 8.95 17.17 11.42
N SER A 303 10.00 17.98 11.57
CA SER A 303 9.86 19.44 11.57
C SER A 303 9.31 20.00 10.26
N GLU A 304 9.43 19.25 9.16
CA GLU A 304 9.03 19.66 7.80
C GLU A 304 7.65 19.13 7.38
N GLY A 305 7.00 18.33 8.23
CA GLY A 305 5.69 17.72 7.95
C GLY A 305 5.67 16.24 8.33
N LEU A 306 5.23 15.37 7.40
CA LEU A 306 5.36 13.92 7.55
C LEU A 306 6.33 13.40 6.50
N ARG A 307 7.28 12.56 6.93
CA ARG A 307 8.02 11.68 6.01
C ARG A 307 7.30 10.35 5.98
N GLY A 308 7.00 9.85 4.78
CA GLY A 308 6.36 8.57 4.57
C GLY A 308 7.27 7.61 3.83
N SER A 309 7.07 6.33 4.05
CA SER A 309 7.65 5.27 3.24
C SER A 309 6.63 4.15 3.00
N VAL A 310 6.76 3.51 1.86
CA VAL A 310 5.94 2.37 1.44
C VAL A 310 6.88 1.22 1.15
N GLU A 311 6.88 0.22 2.03
CA GLU A 311 7.49 -1.07 1.73
C GLU A 311 6.48 -1.91 0.95
N TYR A 312 6.89 -2.50 -0.17
CA TYR A 312 5.99 -3.27 -1.03
C TYR A 312 6.67 -4.53 -1.57
N ASN A 313 5.85 -5.54 -1.84
CA ASN A 313 6.34 -6.80 -2.41
C ASN A 313 6.57 -6.63 -3.92
N THR A 314 7.83 -6.73 -4.35
CA THR A 314 8.23 -6.54 -5.75
C THR A 314 7.80 -7.67 -6.68
N GLU A 315 7.31 -8.79 -6.13
CA GLU A 315 6.67 -9.85 -6.91
C GLU A 315 5.19 -9.58 -7.18
N LEU A 316 4.59 -8.56 -6.52
CA LEU A 316 3.18 -8.18 -6.69
C LEU A 316 3.00 -6.82 -7.35
N PHE A 317 3.87 -5.86 -7.05
CA PHE A 317 3.73 -4.47 -7.48
C PHE A 317 5.01 -3.96 -8.12
N ASP A 318 4.85 -3.22 -9.22
CA ASP A 318 5.93 -2.41 -9.78
C ASP A 318 6.07 -1.06 -9.06
N ALA A 319 7.20 -0.39 -9.27
CA ALA A 319 7.50 0.88 -8.62
C ALA A 319 6.58 2.03 -9.10
N ASP A 320 6.09 1.97 -10.34
CA ASP A 320 5.27 3.02 -10.94
C ASP A 320 3.85 3.02 -10.34
N MET A 321 3.29 1.83 -10.12
CA MET A 321 2.03 1.61 -9.41
C MET A 321 2.11 2.16 -7.99
N ILE A 322 3.19 1.87 -7.26
CA ILE A 322 3.39 2.36 -5.88
C ILE A 322 3.56 3.87 -5.84
N ASN A 323 4.30 4.46 -6.78
CA ASN A 323 4.41 5.91 -6.89
C ASN A 323 3.05 6.56 -7.22
N GLY A 324 2.24 5.93 -8.07
CA GLY A 324 0.85 6.34 -8.32
C GLY A 324 -0.01 6.28 -7.06
N LEU A 325 0.06 5.19 -6.30
CA LEU A 325 -0.64 5.00 -5.03
C LEU A 325 -0.28 6.08 -4.01
N ILE A 326 1.01 6.41 -3.88
CA ILE A 326 1.50 7.48 -3.02
C ILE A 326 0.95 8.84 -3.45
N ASN A 327 0.99 9.15 -4.76
CA ASN A 327 0.49 10.41 -5.28
C ASN A 327 -1.03 10.55 -5.02
N HIS A 328 -1.79 9.47 -5.26
CA HIS A 328 -3.23 9.40 -4.97
C HIS A 328 -3.52 9.61 -3.49
N PHE A 329 -2.70 9.04 -2.60
CA PHE A 329 -2.82 9.27 -1.17
C PHE A 329 -2.64 10.76 -0.81
N ILE A 330 -1.63 11.43 -1.36
CA ILE A 330 -1.37 12.86 -1.09
C ILE A 330 -2.50 13.75 -1.64
N ILE A 331 -2.99 13.48 -2.85
CA ILE A 331 -4.11 14.23 -3.45
C ILE A 331 -5.39 14.01 -2.63
N LEU A 332 -5.65 12.77 -2.22
CA LEU A 332 -6.78 12.42 -1.37
C LEU A 332 -6.73 13.17 -0.03
N LEU A 333 -5.56 13.25 0.61
CA LEU A 333 -5.38 14.04 1.84
C LEU A 333 -5.74 15.53 1.62
N ASN A 334 -5.31 16.13 0.51
CA ASN A 334 -5.69 17.51 0.16
C ASN A 334 -7.20 17.66 -0.06
N SER A 335 -7.85 16.69 -0.73
CA SER A 335 -9.29 16.69 -0.96
C SER A 335 -10.08 16.61 0.35
N ILE A 336 -9.62 15.74 1.27
CA ILE A 336 -10.22 15.54 2.60
C ILE A 336 -10.18 16.82 3.43
N VAL A 337 -9.03 17.50 3.52
CA VAL A 337 -8.93 18.73 4.31
C VAL A 337 -9.67 19.92 3.67
N SER A 338 -9.87 19.88 2.36
CA SER A 338 -10.62 20.91 1.63
C SER A 338 -12.13 20.80 1.87
N ASN A 339 -12.68 19.58 1.95
CA ASN A 339 -14.09 19.36 2.27
C ASN A 339 -14.33 17.96 2.88
N SER A 340 -14.22 17.87 4.21
CA SER A 340 -14.45 16.63 4.96
C SER A 340 -15.92 16.19 5.04
N HIS A 341 -16.86 17.05 4.65
CA HIS A 341 -18.29 16.73 4.54
C HIS A 341 -18.64 16.02 3.23
N SER A 342 -17.75 16.04 2.24
CA SER A 342 -17.93 15.32 0.98
C SER A 342 -18.08 13.82 1.21
N LYS A 343 -18.92 13.20 0.39
CA LYS A 343 -19.02 11.74 0.27
C LYS A 343 -17.69 11.16 -0.22
N ILE A 344 -17.36 9.96 0.24
CA ILE A 344 -16.10 9.27 -0.10
C ILE A 344 -15.91 9.12 -1.61
N HIS A 345 -16.98 8.81 -2.36
CA HIS A 345 -16.91 8.66 -3.82
C HIS A 345 -16.59 9.99 -4.54
N ASN A 346 -16.90 11.14 -3.93
CA ASN A 346 -16.67 12.48 -4.50
C ASN A 346 -15.29 13.05 -4.15
N LEU A 347 -14.55 12.42 -3.24
CA LEU A 347 -13.21 12.87 -2.91
C LEU A 347 -12.30 12.69 -4.13
N GLN A 348 -11.61 13.77 -4.49
CA GLN A 348 -10.67 13.79 -5.59
C GLN A 348 -9.42 12.97 -5.21
N MET A 349 -9.01 12.10 -6.13
CA MET A 349 -7.85 11.22 -5.95
C MET A 349 -6.87 11.33 -7.14
N LEU A 350 -7.39 11.63 -8.33
CA LEU A 350 -6.58 11.79 -9.54
C LEU A 350 -5.95 13.18 -9.60
N GLY A 351 -4.70 13.22 -10.08
CA GLY A 351 -4.00 14.48 -10.34
C GLY A 351 -4.39 15.07 -11.69
N LEU A 352 -4.22 16.38 -11.87
CA LEU A 352 -4.59 17.07 -13.11
C LEU A 352 -3.92 16.48 -14.36
N VAL A 353 -2.66 16.06 -14.23
CA VAL A 353 -1.90 15.45 -15.35
C VAL A 353 -2.48 14.08 -15.73
N GLU A 354 -2.88 13.30 -14.75
CA GLU A 354 -3.45 11.98 -14.98
C GLU A 354 -4.88 12.09 -15.52
N GLU A 355 -5.68 13.01 -14.98
CA GLU A 355 -7.01 13.33 -15.49
C GLU A 355 -6.94 13.77 -16.95
N ASP A 356 -6.02 14.67 -17.30
CA ASP A 356 -5.78 15.07 -18.69
C ASP A 356 -5.35 13.89 -19.58
N LYS A 357 -4.45 13.02 -19.10
CA LYS A 357 -4.05 11.81 -19.84
C LYS A 357 -5.22 10.85 -20.08
N LEU A 358 -6.12 10.68 -19.10
CA LEU A 358 -7.30 9.84 -19.23
C LEU A 358 -8.34 10.44 -20.19
N LEU A 359 -8.61 11.74 -20.06
CA LEU A 359 -9.64 12.44 -20.84
C LEU A 359 -9.18 12.80 -22.26
N ASN A 360 -7.91 13.13 -22.45
CA ASN A 360 -7.38 13.65 -23.72
C ASN A 360 -6.31 12.74 -24.33
N GLY A 361 -5.57 11.96 -23.54
CA GLY A 361 -4.53 11.06 -24.05
C GLY A 361 -5.10 9.81 -24.72
N PHE A 362 -5.89 9.02 -23.98
CA PHE A 362 -6.49 7.79 -24.51
C PHE A 362 -7.75 8.04 -25.34
N CYS A 363 -8.48 9.12 -25.06
CA CYS A 363 -9.75 9.43 -25.72
C CYS A 363 -9.61 10.41 -26.90
N ALA A 364 -8.39 10.78 -27.33
CA ALA A 364 -8.15 11.56 -28.54
C ALA A 364 -8.36 10.73 -29.82
N THR A 365 -9.56 10.18 -29.99
CA THR A 365 -9.97 9.39 -31.16
C THR A 365 -10.63 10.24 -32.25
N GLN A 366 -10.72 11.56 -32.07
CA GLN A 366 -11.23 12.47 -33.09
C GLN A 366 -10.31 12.45 -34.31
N THR A 367 -10.84 11.89 -35.40
CA THR A 367 -10.22 11.92 -36.71
C THR A 367 -11.14 12.60 -37.71
N LYS A 368 -10.57 13.23 -38.74
CA LYS A 368 -11.35 13.82 -39.82
C LYS A 368 -11.82 12.69 -40.74
N TYR A 369 -13.12 12.50 -40.83
CA TYR A 369 -13.77 11.67 -41.82
C TYR A 369 -14.92 12.47 -42.48
N PRO A 370 -15.35 12.12 -43.71
CA PRO A 370 -16.51 12.77 -44.33
C PRO A 370 -17.75 12.56 -43.47
N THR A 371 -18.27 13.63 -42.86
CA THR A 371 -19.44 13.59 -41.96
C THR A 371 -20.75 13.89 -42.69
N ASP A 372 -20.63 14.44 -43.89
CA ASP A 372 -21.70 14.80 -44.81
C ASP A 372 -22.08 13.66 -45.76
N LYS A 373 -21.40 12.52 -45.67
CA LYS A 373 -21.59 11.38 -46.57
C LYS A 373 -21.81 10.08 -45.81
N THR A 374 -22.73 9.29 -46.32
CA THR A 374 -22.99 7.92 -45.91
C THR A 374 -22.03 6.96 -46.62
N ILE A 375 -21.86 5.74 -46.09
CA ILE A 375 -21.07 4.70 -46.76
C ILE A 375 -21.59 4.40 -48.18
N PRO A 376 -22.91 4.31 -48.43
CA PRO A 376 -23.44 4.19 -49.79
C PRO A 376 -23.05 5.35 -50.72
N GLU A 377 -23.12 6.61 -50.28
CA GLU A 377 -22.73 7.76 -51.11
C GLU A 377 -21.22 7.74 -51.45
N LEU A 378 -20.37 7.37 -50.49
CA LEU A 378 -18.94 7.16 -50.75
C LEU A 378 -18.71 6.01 -51.74
N PHE A 379 -19.53 4.97 -51.69
CA PHE A 379 -19.49 3.85 -52.62
C PHE A 379 -19.97 4.25 -54.03
N GLU A 380 -21.03 5.05 -54.14
CA GLU A 380 -21.53 5.59 -55.42
C GLU A 380 -20.49 6.48 -56.10
N GLU A 381 -19.81 7.35 -55.35
CA GLU A 381 -18.69 8.16 -55.87
C GLU A 381 -17.57 7.27 -56.40
N GLN A 382 -17.22 6.21 -55.66
CA GLN A 382 -16.22 5.24 -56.10
C GLN A 382 -16.69 4.48 -57.36
N ALA A 383 -17.97 4.15 -57.48
CA ALA A 383 -18.56 3.49 -58.64
C ALA A 383 -18.60 4.37 -59.89
N VAL A 384 -18.65 5.70 -59.74
CA VAL A 384 -18.48 6.64 -60.85
C VAL A 384 -17.00 6.80 -61.21
N ASN A 385 -16.13 6.98 -60.21
CA ASN A 385 -14.70 7.25 -60.43
C ASN A 385 -13.91 6.04 -60.95
N SER A 386 -14.38 4.82 -60.68
CA SER A 386 -13.70 3.57 -61.03
C SER A 386 -14.69 2.50 -61.48
N SER A 387 -15.55 2.86 -62.46
CA SER A 387 -16.70 2.07 -62.87
C SER A 387 -16.39 0.63 -63.28
N ASP A 388 -15.30 0.43 -64.02
CA ASP A 388 -14.92 -0.86 -64.61
C ASP A 388 -13.94 -1.64 -63.74
N SER A 389 -13.52 -1.07 -62.60
CA SER A 389 -12.68 -1.75 -61.63
C SER A 389 -13.47 -2.80 -60.88
N VAL A 390 -12.84 -3.94 -60.59
CA VAL A 390 -13.45 -5.03 -59.81
C VAL A 390 -13.62 -4.59 -58.35
N ALA A 391 -14.85 -4.70 -57.83
CA ALA A 391 -15.24 -4.38 -56.46
C ALA A 391 -15.39 -5.64 -55.59
N LEU A 392 -15.90 -6.73 -56.18
CA LEU A 392 -16.18 -7.98 -55.48
C LEU A 392 -15.72 -9.17 -56.33
N ILE A 393 -15.08 -10.14 -55.69
CA ILE A 393 -14.67 -11.41 -56.30
C ILE A 393 -15.24 -12.53 -55.44
N PHE A 394 -16.02 -13.41 -56.04
CA PHE A 394 -16.55 -14.60 -55.39
C PHE A 394 -16.39 -15.78 -56.35
N GLU A 395 -15.52 -16.73 -56.00
CA GLU A 395 -15.11 -17.83 -56.89
C GLU A 395 -14.60 -17.31 -58.25
N GLU A 396 -15.24 -17.70 -59.37
CA GLU A 396 -14.92 -17.25 -60.73
C GLU A 396 -15.71 -15.96 -61.12
N GLU A 397 -16.58 -15.46 -60.26
CA GLU A 397 -17.36 -14.25 -60.51
C GLU A 397 -16.59 -12.99 -60.13
N HIS A 398 -16.55 -12.04 -61.08
CA HIS A 398 -15.93 -10.73 -60.91
C HIS A 398 -16.97 -9.65 -61.16
N ILE A 399 -17.29 -8.86 -60.12
CA ILE A 399 -18.28 -7.79 -60.21
C ILE A 399 -17.59 -6.45 -60.11
N THR A 400 -17.86 -5.57 -61.07
CA THR A 400 -17.32 -4.22 -61.10
C THR A 400 -18.08 -3.30 -60.15
N TYR A 401 -17.47 -2.19 -59.72
CA TYR A 401 -18.15 -1.21 -58.86
C TYR A 401 -19.46 -0.72 -59.47
N LYS A 402 -19.50 -0.48 -60.79
CA LYS A 402 -20.73 -0.07 -61.48
C LYS A 402 -21.81 -1.13 -61.39
N SER A 403 -21.50 -2.39 -61.70
CA SER A 403 -22.49 -3.47 -61.68
C SER A 403 -23.01 -3.74 -60.28
N LEU A 404 -22.13 -3.69 -59.26
CA LEU A 404 -22.53 -3.85 -57.87
C LEU A 404 -23.47 -2.73 -57.41
N ASN A 405 -23.16 -1.47 -57.77
CA ASN A 405 -24.03 -0.33 -57.45
C ASN A 405 -25.41 -0.43 -58.13
N GLU A 406 -25.46 -0.83 -59.39
CA GLU A 406 -26.73 -1.03 -60.11
C GLU A 406 -27.59 -2.13 -59.48
N ARG A 407 -27.00 -3.27 -59.08
CA ARG A 407 -27.70 -4.35 -58.38
C ARG A 407 -28.20 -3.90 -56.99
N ALA A 408 -27.36 -3.23 -56.21
CA ALA A 408 -27.74 -2.69 -54.90
C ALA A 408 -28.91 -1.70 -55.01
N ASN A 409 -28.92 -0.83 -56.02
CA ASN A 409 -30.01 0.12 -56.28
C ASN A 409 -31.34 -0.57 -56.63
N GLN A 410 -31.30 -1.68 -57.35
CA GLN A 410 -32.51 -2.46 -57.64
C GLN A 410 -33.12 -3.03 -56.37
N VAL A 411 -32.30 -3.59 -55.47
CA VAL A 411 -32.75 -4.10 -54.17
C VAL A 411 -33.29 -2.96 -53.30
N ALA A 412 -32.60 -1.81 -53.26
CA ALA A 412 -33.03 -0.64 -52.50
C ALA A 412 -34.43 -0.15 -52.93
N HIS A 413 -34.68 -0.03 -54.24
CA HIS A 413 -36.00 0.33 -54.76
C HIS A 413 -37.07 -0.71 -54.46
N PHE A 414 -36.73 -2.00 -54.52
CA PHE A 414 -37.65 -3.07 -54.12
C PHE A 414 -38.03 -2.94 -52.64
N LEU A 415 -37.08 -2.73 -51.74
CA LEU A 415 -37.34 -2.55 -50.31
C LEU A 415 -38.20 -1.30 -50.04
N GLN A 416 -37.95 -0.19 -50.73
CA GLN A 416 -38.79 1.01 -50.64
C GLN A 416 -40.24 0.74 -51.03
N GLN A 417 -40.46 -0.06 -52.08
CA GLN A 417 -41.81 -0.47 -52.50
C GLN A 417 -42.50 -1.37 -51.48
N GLN A 418 -41.75 -2.15 -50.70
CA GLN A 418 -42.28 -2.95 -49.59
C GLN A 418 -42.53 -2.13 -48.30
N GLY A 419 -42.35 -0.80 -48.35
CA GLY A 419 -42.61 0.11 -47.23
C GLY A 419 -41.46 0.25 -46.24
N VAL A 420 -40.23 -0.16 -46.62
CA VAL A 420 -39.03 0.06 -45.80
C VAL A 420 -38.70 1.55 -45.77
N VAL A 421 -38.62 2.09 -44.55
CA VAL A 421 -38.25 3.49 -44.27
C VAL A 421 -37.02 3.55 -43.37
N ALA A 422 -36.42 4.74 -43.22
CA ALA A 422 -35.31 4.94 -42.29
C ALA A 422 -35.65 4.44 -40.87
N GLY A 423 -34.76 3.65 -40.28
CA GLY A 423 -34.97 3.01 -38.97
C GLY A 423 -35.72 1.66 -39.02
N SER A 424 -36.16 1.20 -40.20
CA SER A 424 -36.75 -0.14 -40.35
C SER A 424 -35.70 -1.23 -40.17
N ILE A 425 -36.08 -2.32 -39.51
CA ILE A 425 -35.23 -3.51 -39.34
C ILE A 425 -35.53 -4.50 -40.47
N VAL A 426 -34.54 -4.78 -41.31
CA VAL A 426 -34.65 -5.76 -42.40
C VAL A 426 -33.75 -6.96 -42.06
N PRO A 427 -34.30 -8.14 -41.74
CA PRO A 427 -33.49 -9.32 -41.46
C PRO A 427 -32.85 -9.85 -42.75
N VAL A 428 -31.54 -10.10 -42.70
CA VAL A 428 -30.75 -10.68 -43.79
C VAL A 428 -30.44 -12.13 -43.42
N CYS A 429 -31.02 -13.09 -44.15
CA CYS A 429 -30.80 -14.53 -43.95
C CYS A 429 -30.39 -15.16 -45.28
N MET A 430 -29.08 -15.22 -45.50
CA MET A 430 -28.47 -15.70 -46.73
C MET A 430 -27.08 -16.24 -46.39
N GLU A 431 -26.61 -17.19 -47.20
CA GLU A 431 -25.24 -17.69 -47.12
C GLU A 431 -24.29 -16.70 -47.79
N CYS A 432 -22.99 -16.76 -47.45
CA CYS A 432 -21.97 -15.94 -48.10
C CYS A 432 -21.96 -16.23 -49.60
N SER A 433 -22.42 -15.24 -50.38
CA SER A 433 -22.56 -15.30 -51.82
C SER A 433 -22.52 -13.86 -52.36
N VAL A 434 -22.49 -13.70 -53.67
CA VAL A 434 -22.59 -12.39 -54.35
C VAL A 434 -23.84 -11.60 -53.96
N GLU A 435 -24.93 -12.29 -53.60
CA GLU A 435 -26.21 -11.66 -53.26
C GLU A 435 -26.24 -11.09 -51.82
N MET A 436 -25.24 -11.42 -50.99
CA MET A 436 -25.01 -10.89 -49.64
C MET A 436 -24.09 -9.67 -49.68
#